data_AF-A0A931Q0V6-F1
#
_entry.id   AF-A0A931Q0V6-F1
#
_cell.length_a   1.000
_cell.length_b   1.000
_cell.length_c   1.000
_cell.angle_alpha   90.00
_cell.angle_beta   90.00
_cell.angle_gamma   90.00
#
_symmetry.space_group_name_H-M   'P 1'
#
loop_
_entity.id
_entity.type
_entity.pdbx_description
1 polymer ?
#
loop_
_entity_poly.entity_id
_entity_poly.type
_entity_poly.pdbx_seq_one_letter_code
_entity_poly.pdbx_strand_id
1 'polypeptide(L)'
;MTHTYSVTGMTCTGCQAKVQNLLLKVSGVKKVTIDLPKGEATIDMDKHISTNHFKEALKDYPKYQLADINHLHPEAISPIPDEETKSWLKTYKPILLIFGYITGITLLAEWMQGGFVWMRWMNHFMAGFFLVFSFFKLLNLKGFAESYSMYDIVAKKWNGWGYVYAFTELALGLAFLAGFNAILTNTITFVVMTVSIIGVLQSVLNKRKIKCACLGDVFNLPMSTITIIEDLLMIGMSGVMLLTML
;
A
#
# COMPACT_ATOMS: atom_id res chain seq x y z
N MET A 1 -17.08 16.53 32.55
CA MET A 1 -17.33 15.13 32.12
C MET A 1 -16.90 15.01 30.68
N THR A 2 -16.24 13.93 30.31
CA THR A 2 -15.52 13.86 29.04
C THR A 2 -16.15 12.81 28.14
N HIS A 3 -16.53 13.20 26.93
CA HIS A 3 -17.05 12.31 25.89
C HIS A 3 -16.18 12.37 24.65
N THR A 4 -16.09 11.24 23.94
CA THR A 4 -15.38 11.15 22.66
C THR A 4 -16.38 10.94 21.54
N TYR A 5 -16.24 11.74 20.49
CA TYR A 5 -17.10 11.72 19.32
C TYR A 5 -16.27 11.47 18.07
N SER A 6 -16.83 10.73 17.11
CA SER A 6 -16.27 10.62 15.76
C SER A 6 -16.68 11.84 14.95
N VAL A 7 -15.73 12.46 14.27
CA VAL A 7 -15.93 13.65 13.43
C VAL A 7 -15.38 13.42 12.03
N THR A 8 -16.26 13.46 11.03
CA THR A 8 -15.89 13.30 9.62
C THR A 8 -15.76 14.65 8.90
N GLY A 9 -15.06 14.67 7.77
CA GLY A 9 -14.91 15.85 6.90
C GLY A 9 -13.79 16.83 7.27
N MET A 10 -13.01 16.54 8.31
CA MET A 10 -11.77 17.26 8.60
C MET A 10 -10.62 16.71 7.76
N THR A 11 -10.09 17.51 6.85
CA THR A 11 -9.02 17.08 5.91
C THR A 11 -7.71 17.84 6.10
N CYS A 12 -7.69 18.88 6.93
CA CYS A 12 -6.49 19.67 7.22
C CYS A 12 -6.49 20.22 8.64
N THR A 13 -5.35 20.73 9.09
CA THR A 13 -5.20 21.41 10.39
C THR A 13 -6.10 22.64 10.51
N GLY A 14 -6.40 23.32 9.40
CA GLY A 14 -7.39 24.39 9.36
C GLY A 14 -8.82 23.91 9.62
N CYS A 15 -9.20 22.73 9.09
CA CYS A 15 -10.48 22.10 9.41
C CYS A 15 -10.56 21.70 10.88
N GLN A 16 -9.48 21.11 11.43
CA GLN A 16 -9.38 20.80 12.84
C GLN A 16 -9.58 22.05 13.71
N ALA A 17 -8.81 23.11 13.49
CA ALA A 17 -8.92 24.34 14.26
C ALA A 17 -10.32 24.96 14.17
N LYS A 18 -10.96 24.87 12.99
CA LYS A 18 -12.32 25.35 12.78
C LYS A 18 -13.35 24.55 13.57
N VAL A 19 -13.32 23.23 13.50
CA VAL A 19 -14.22 22.35 14.26
C VAL A 19 -14.00 22.54 15.76
N GLN A 20 -12.74 22.62 16.21
CA GLN A 20 -12.40 22.85 17.61
C GLN A 20 -13.02 24.15 18.14
N ASN A 21 -12.88 25.25 17.37
CA ASN A 21 -13.46 26.54 17.72
C ASN A 21 -14.99 26.53 17.71
N LEU A 22 -15.64 25.81 16.80
CA LEU A 22 -17.10 25.70 16.76
C LEU A 22 -17.64 24.94 17.97
N LEU A 23 -17.00 23.82 18.32
CA LEU A 23 -17.41 23.01 19.48
C LEU A 23 -17.10 23.71 20.81
N LEU A 24 -16.03 24.50 20.91
CA LEU A 24 -15.72 25.30 22.11
C LEU A 24 -16.72 26.44 22.36
N LYS A 25 -17.42 26.92 21.32
CA LYS A 25 -18.45 27.96 21.46
C LYS A 25 -19.77 27.43 22.01
N VAL A 26 -19.94 26.11 22.09
CA VAL A 26 -21.15 25.51 22.65
C VAL A 26 -21.17 25.74 24.16
N SER A 27 -22.25 26.33 24.65
CA SER A 27 -22.43 26.65 26.07
C SER A 27 -22.30 25.40 26.95
N GLY A 28 -21.41 25.45 27.94
CA GLY A 28 -21.13 24.34 28.85
C GLY A 28 -19.98 23.42 28.41
N VAL A 29 -19.27 23.75 27.33
CA VAL A 29 -18.02 23.08 26.94
C VAL A 29 -16.82 23.79 27.59
N LYS A 30 -15.99 23.03 28.30
CA LYS A 30 -14.76 23.52 28.96
C LYS A 30 -13.54 23.38 28.08
N LYS A 31 -13.42 22.26 27.37
CA LYS A 31 -12.25 21.93 26.56
C LYS A 31 -12.63 21.02 25.40
N VAL A 32 -12.04 21.27 24.25
CA VAL A 32 -12.14 20.40 23.07
C VAL A 32 -10.74 20.05 22.61
N THR A 33 -10.47 18.76 22.48
CA THR A 33 -9.23 18.22 21.92
C THR A 33 -9.58 17.39 20.70
N ILE A 34 -8.91 17.62 19.57
CA ILE A 34 -9.18 16.89 18.33
C ILE A 34 -7.94 16.08 17.95
N ASP A 35 -8.15 14.79 17.70
CA ASP A 35 -7.20 13.88 17.10
C ASP A 35 -7.56 13.73 15.62
N LEU A 36 -6.98 14.60 14.78
CA LEU A 36 -7.21 14.62 13.34
C LEU A 36 -6.85 13.27 12.66
N PRO A 37 -5.73 12.60 13.01
CA PRO A 37 -5.43 11.26 12.49
C PRO A 37 -6.52 10.21 12.74
N LYS A 38 -7.17 10.24 13.90
CA LYS A 38 -8.26 9.30 14.24
C LYS A 38 -9.65 9.79 13.80
N GLY A 39 -9.78 11.07 13.45
CA GLY A 39 -11.08 11.68 13.22
C GLY A 39 -11.91 11.73 14.51
N GLU A 40 -11.28 11.94 15.66
CA GLU A 40 -11.94 11.93 16.97
C GLU A 40 -11.89 13.32 17.62
N ALA A 41 -12.97 13.70 18.30
CA ALA A 41 -13.04 14.89 19.13
C ALA A 41 -13.41 14.50 20.56
N THR A 42 -12.51 14.80 21.50
CA THR A 42 -12.73 14.65 22.94
C THR A 42 -13.21 15.98 23.51
N ILE A 43 -14.43 15.99 24.04
CA ILE A 43 -15.10 17.18 24.57
C ILE A 43 -15.30 17.01 26.08
N ASP A 44 -14.74 17.93 26.87
CA ASP A 44 -15.02 18.07 28.28
C ASP A 44 -16.10 19.13 28.49
N MET A 45 -17.17 18.74 29.19
CA MET A 45 -18.39 19.53 29.39
C MET A 45 -18.80 19.57 30.87
N ASP A 46 -19.45 20.65 31.29
CA ASP A 46 -19.90 20.84 32.68
C ASP A 46 -21.04 19.91 33.08
N LYS A 47 -21.98 19.72 32.16
CA LYS A 47 -23.13 18.81 32.24
C LYS A 47 -23.25 18.08 30.91
N HIS A 48 -23.98 16.98 30.89
CA HIS A 48 -24.20 16.24 29.65
C HIS A 48 -24.92 17.12 28.62
N ILE A 49 -24.29 17.32 27.47
CA ILE A 49 -24.85 18.03 26.31
C ILE A 49 -25.16 16.98 25.25
N SER A 50 -26.38 17.00 24.70
CA SER A 50 -26.79 16.01 23.71
C SER A 50 -26.01 16.17 22.40
N THR A 51 -25.76 15.04 21.73
CA THR A 51 -25.06 14.99 20.43
C THR A 51 -25.75 15.84 19.36
N ASN A 52 -27.07 16.02 19.45
CA ASN A 52 -27.83 16.87 18.54
C ASN A 52 -27.45 18.35 18.65
N HIS A 53 -27.13 18.82 19.86
CA HIS A 53 -26.73 20.21 20.07
C HIS A 53 -25.34 20.49 19.46
N PHE A 54 -24.44 19.50 19.50
CA PHE A 54 -23.16 19.58 18.79
C PHE A 54 -23.31 19.54 17.26
N LYS A 55 -24.26 18.75 16.74
CA LYS A 55 -24.60 18.75 15.31
C LYS A 55 -25.17 20.10 14.87
N GLU A 56 -25.98 20.74 15.69
CA GLU A 56 -26.54 22.06 15.42
C GLU A 56 -25.44 23.14 15.35
N ALA A 57 -24.44 23.09 16.24
CA ALA A 57 -23.28 23.98 16.20
C ALA A 57 -22.42 23.84 14.92
N LEU A 58 -22.56 22.73 14.20
CA LEU A 58 -21.87 22.45 12.94
C LEU A 58 -22.77 22.62 11.70
N LYS A 59 -24.03 23.02 11.86
CA LYS A 59 -25.04 23.09 10.78
C LYS A 59 -24.62 23.98 9.61
N ASP A 60 -23.93 25.09 9.88
CA ASP A 60 -23.42 26.01 8.85
C ASP A 60 -22.28 25.40 8.00
N TYR A 61 -21.78 24.21 8.39
CA TYR A 61 -20.70 23.49 7.75
C TYR A 61 -21.09 22.03 7.49
N PRO A 62 -21.95 21.76 6.48
CA PRO A 62 -22.52 20.43 6.21
C PRO A 62 -21.47 19.35 5.90
N LYS A 63 -20.24 19.76 5.59
CA LYS A 63 -19.11 18.86 5.41
C LYS A 63 -18.65 18.18 6.71
N TYR A 64 -18.95 18.73 7.88
CA TYR A 64 -18.57 18.16 9.16
C TYR A 64 -19.74 17.40 9.77
N GLN A 65 -19.54 16.12 10.09
CA GLN A 65 -20.55 15.31 10.77
C GLN A 65 -19.98 14.76 12.07
N LEU A 66 -20.80 14.72 13.12
CA LEU A 66 -20.40 14.31 14.46
C LEU A 66 -21.30 13.16 14.96
N ALA A 67 -20.70 12.08 15.44
CA ALA A 67 -21.39 10.89 15.96
C ALA A 67 -20.78 10.46 17.31
N ASP A 68 -21.61 9.92 18.21
CA ASP A 68 -21.18 9.44 19.53
C ASP A 68 -20.61 8.02 19.41
N ILE A 69 -19.47 7.77 20.06
CA ILE A 69 -18.80 6.47 20.06
C ILE A 69 -19.36 5.55 21.16
N ASN A 70 -19.99 6.10 22.20
CA ASN A 70 -20.39 5.37 23.41
C ASN A 70 -21.87 4.93 23.44
N HIS A 71 -22.64 5.17 22.38
CA HIS A 71 -24.02 4.68 22.23
C HIS A 71 -24.14 3.50 21.25
N LEU A 72 -23.22 2.53 21.31
CA LEU A 72 -23.54 1.16 20.89
C LEU A 72 -24.04 0.38 22.13
N HIS A 73 -25.36 0.31 22.28
CA HIS A 73 -25.97 -0.65 23.19
C HIS A 73 -25.68 -2.10 22.72
N PRO A 74 -25.31 -3.02 23.62
CA PRO A 74 -24.96 -4.40 23.31
C PRO A 74 -26.20 -5.31 23.24
N GLU A 75 -27.03 -5.17 22.20
CA GLU A 75 -28.05 -6.17 21.87
C GLU A 75 -27.89 -6.66 20.43
N ALA A 76 -27.83 -7.99 20.31
CA ALA A 76 -27.64 -8.78 19.10
C ALA A 76 -26.27 -8.65 18.39
N ILE A 77 -25.24 -9.23 19.01
CA ILE A 77 -24.11 -9.80 18.26
C ILE A 77 -24.64 -11.04 17.54
N SER A 78 -25.23 -10.85 16.36
CA SER A 78 -25.01 -11.83 15.30
C SER A 78 -23.52 -11.79 14.96
N PRO A 79 -22.85 -12.93 14.72
CA PRO A 79 -21.47 -12.90 14.27
C PRO A 79 -21.45 -12.17 12.93
N ILE A 80 -20.98 -10.92 12.94
CA ILE A 80 -20.67 -10.19 11.71
C ILE A 80 -19.65 -11.07 10.99
N PRO A 81 -19.95 -11.58 9.79
CA PRO A 81 -18.93 -12.21 8.98
C PRO A 81 -17.97 -11.10 8.56
N ASP A 82 -16.84 -11.02 9.25
CA ASP A 82 -15.55 -10.82 8.61
C ASP A 82 -15.49 -9.57 7.69
N GLU A 83 -15.57 -8.39 8.28
CA GLU A 83 -15.39 -7.12 7.54
C GLU A 83 -13.91 -6.81 7.24
N GLU A 84 -12.98 -7.34 8.04
CA GLU A 84 -11.53 -7.25 7.77
C GLU A 84 -11.11 -8.05 6.53
N THR A 85 -11.69 -9.23 6.30
CA THR A 85 -11.32 -10.06 5.14
C THR A 85 -11.84 -9.50 3.81
N LYS A 86 -12.92 -8.71 3.82
CA LYS A 86 -13.34 -7.97 2.60
C LYS A 86 -12.42 -6.79 2.28
N SER A 87 -11.78 -6.18 3.27
CA SER A 87 -10.85 -5.06 3.06
C SER A 87 -9.51 -5.51 2.46
N TRP A 88 -8.96 -6.64 2.94
CA TRP A 88 -7.73 -7.22 2.38
C TRP A 88 -7.93 -7.54 0.90
N LEU A 89 -8.95 -8.33 0.54
CA LEU A 89 -9.17 -8.72 -0.86
C LEU A 89 -9.37 -7.51 -1.79
N LYS A 90 -10.09 -6.48 -1.34
CA LYS A 90 -10.27 -5.25 -2.14
C LYS A 90 -8.94 -4.51 -2.37
N THR A 91 -8.07 -4.52 -1.37
CA THR A 91 -6.76 -3.87 -1.42
C THR A 91 -5.84 -4.61 -2.40
N TYR A 92 -5.72 -5.94 -2.30
CA TYR A 92 -4.82 -6.73 -3.14
C TYR A 92 -5.41 -7.16 -4.51
N LYS A 93 -6.70 -6.89 -4.75
CA LYS A 93 -7.40 -7.27 -6.00
C LYS A 93 -6.62 -6.90 -7.28
N PRO A 94 -6.04 -5.69 -7.44
CA PRO A 94 -5.32 -5.35 -8.66
C PRO A 94 -4.11 -6.26 -8.90
N ILE A 95 -3.39 -6.62 -7.84
CA ILE A 95 -2.15 -7.41 -7.93
C ILE A 95 -2.46 -8.89 -8.15
N LEU A 96 -3.48 -9.42 -7.47
CA LEU A 96 -3.98 -10.77 -7.74
C LEU A 96 -4.49 -10.90 -9.17
N LEU A 97 -5.15 -9.86 -9.71
CA LEU A 97 -5.54 -9.82 -11.11
C LEU A 97 -4.31 -9.84 -12.02
N ILE A 98 -3.32 -8.98 -11.81
CA ILE A 98 -2.07 -8.97 -12.59
C ILE A 98 -1.41 -10.35 -12.60
N PHE A 99 -1.22 -10.95 -11.42
CA PHE A 99 -0.63 -12.27 -11.28
C PHE A 99 -1.43 -13.34 -12.03
N GLY A 100 -2.76 -13.31 -11.91
CA GLY A 100 -3.67 -14.21 -12.62
C GLY A 100 -3.59 -14.04 -14.15
N TYR A 101 -3.55 -12.80 -14.64
CA TYR A 101 -3.41 -12.51 -16.07
C TYR A 101 -2.07 -12.99 -16.62
N ILE A 102 -0.95 -12.70 -15.94
CA ILE A 102 0.38 -13.15 -16.37
C ILE A 102 0.45 -14.68 -16.37
N THR A 103 -0.01 -15.33 -15.30
CA THR A 103 -0.06 -16.80 -15.21
C THR A 103 -0.92 -17.40 -16.33
N GLY A 104 -2.12 -16.87 -16.55
CA GLY A 104 -3.03 -17.37 -17.58
C GLY A 104 -2.49 -17.21 -19.00
N ILE A 105 -1.96 -16.03 -19.33
CA ILE A 105 -1.38 -15.75 -20.66
C ILE A 105 -0.16 -16.62 -20.91
N THR A 106 0.73 -16.78 -19.93
CA THR A 106 1.96 -17.57 -20.10
C THR A 106 1.68 -19.07 -20.18
N LEU A 107 0.72 -19.59 -19.40
CA LEU A 107 0.26 -20.98 -19.55
C LEU A 107 -0.40 -21.22 -20.90
N LEU A 108 -1.23 -20.29 -21.37
CA LEU A 108 -1.84 -20.37 -22.70
C LEU A 108 -0.77 -20.32 -23.81
N ALA A 109 0.24 -19.47 -23.68
CA ALA A 109 1.35 -19.37 -24.62
C ALA A 109 2.16 -20.69 -24.69
N GLU A 110 2.35 -21.37 -23.57
CA GLU A 110 2.98 -22.71 -23.54
C GLU A 110 2.10 -23.77 -24.17
N TRP A 111 0.79 -23.75 -23.87
CA TRP A 111 -0.17 -24.65 -24.48
C TRP A 111 -0.17 -24.53 -26.00
N MET A 112 -0.16 -23.29 -26.53
CA MET A 112 -0.11 -23.03 -27.97
C MET A 112 1.18 -23.54 -28.64
N GLN A 113 2.27 -23.69 -27.89
CA GLN A 113 3.53 -24.23 -28.40
C GLN A 113 3.56 -25.77 -28.43
N GLY A 114 2.45 -26.45 -28.10
CA GLY A 114 2.31 -27.90 -28.25
C GLY A 114 2.94 -28.74 -27.16
N GLY A 115 3.37 -28.13 -26.05
CA GLY A 115 3.92 -28.85 -24.90
C GLY A 115 4.33 -27.90 -23.78
N PHE A 116 4.18 -28.34 -22.53
CA PHE A 116 4.52 -27.55 -21.36
C PHE A 116 5.99 -27.75 -20.96
N VAL A 117 6.80 -26.72 -21.15
CA VAL A 117 8.22 -26.71 -20.74
C VAL A 117 8.38 -25.74 -19.58
N TRP A 118 8.64 -26.27 -18.37
CA TRP A 118 8.71 -25.48 -17.14
C TRP A 118 9.65 -24.27 -17.23
N MET A 119 10.85 -24.47 -17.80
CA MET A 119 11.86 -23.42 -17.93
C MET A 119 11.45 -22.29 -18.86
N ARG A 120 10.75 -22.61 -19.95
CA ARG A 120 10.26 -21.62 -20.92
C ARG A 120 9.06 -20.88 -20.36
N TRP A 121 8.14 -21.60 -19.70
CA TRP A 121 7.04 -20.98 -18.97
C TRP A 121 7.54 -19.97 -17.93
N MET A 122 8.51 -20.37 -17.11
CA MET A 122 9.12 -19.53 -16.08
C MET A 122 9.77 -18.29 -16.69
N ASN A 123 10.48 -18.43 -17.82
CA ASN A 123 11.03 -17.30 -18.56
C ASN A 123 9.93 -16.31 -18.99
N HIS A 124 8.85 -16.80 -19.60
CA HIS A 124 7.72 -15.97 -20.02
C HIS A 124 7.00 -15.32 -18.82
N PHE A 125 6.88 -16.04 -17.70
CA PHE A 125 6.30 -15.53 -16.46
C PHE A 125 7.13 -14.37 -15.90
N MET A 126 8.44 -14.55 -15.77
CA MET A 126 9.35 -13.51 -15.28
C MET A 126 9.36 -12.29 -16.20
N ALA A 127 9.35 -12.50 -17.52
CA ALA A 127 9.22 -11.43 -18.50
C ALA A 127 7.96 -10.60 -18.29
N GLY A 128 6.79 -11.24 -18.26
CA GLY A 128 5.51 -10.57 -18.06
C GLY A 128 5.45 -9.82 -16.74
N PHE A 129 5.99 -10.41 -15.68
CA PHE A 129 6.03 -9.80 -14.36
C PHE A 129 6.92 -8.55 -14.33
N PHE A 130 8.17 -8.62 -14.79
CA PHE A 130 9.06 -7.45 -14.83
C PHE A 130 8.51 -6.31 -15.69
N LEU A 131 7.94 -6.63 -16.86
CA LEU A 131 7.36 -5.62 -17.75
C LEU A 131 6.18 -4.89 -17.11
N VAL A 132 5.28 -5.63 -16.45
CA VAL A 132 4.09 -5.05 -15.81
C VAL A 132 4.48 -4.22 -14.58
N PHE A 133 5.37 -4.72 -13.72
CA PHE A 133 5.78 -3.99 -12.51
C PHE A 133 6.64 -2.77 -12.85
N SER A 134 7.51 -2.86 -13.86
CA SER A 134 8.24 -1.69 -14.38
C SER A 134 7.28 -0.65 -14.94
N PHE A 135 6.23 -1.05 -15.67
CA PHE A 135 5.20 -0.13 -16.16
C PHE A 135 4.55 0.67 -15.01
N PHE A 136 4.13 0.00 -13.92
CA PHE A 136 3.56 0.70 -12.76
C PHE A 136 4.55 1.67 -12.10
N LYS A 137 5.83 1.31 -12.05
CA LYS A 137 6.90 2.19 -11.55
C LYS A 137 7.08 3.41 -12.44
N LEU A 138 6.99 3.23 -13.76
CA LEU A 138 7.13 4.31 -14.75
C LEU A 138 5.92 5.27 -14.77
N LEU A 139 4.71 4.81 -14.43
CA LEU A 139 3.52 5.68 -14.31
C LEU A 139 3.74 6.83 -13.33
N ASN A 140 4.52 6.60 -12.28
CA ASN A 140 4.95 7.64 -11.36
C ASN A 140 6.39 7.44 -10.93
N LEU A 141 7.30 7.61 -11.89
CA LEU A 141 8.72 7.36 -11.70
C LEU A 141 9.33 8.17 -10.55
N LYS A 142 8.96 9.45 -10.42
CA LYS A 142 9.46 10.32 -9.35
C LYS A 142 8.98 9.83 -7.98
N GLY A 143 7.68 9.58 -7.84
CA GLY A 143 7.10 9.12 -6.58
C GLY A 143 7.56 7.70 -6.19
N PHE A 144 7.78 6.84 -7.18
CA PHE A 144 8.45 5.56 -6.99
C PHE A 144 9.87 5.75 -6.46
N ALA A 145 10.71 6.54 -7.13
CA ALA A 145 12.11 6.73 -6.73
C ALA A 145 12.25 7.32 -5.31
N GLU A 146 11.39 8.30 -4.97
CA GLU A 146 11.31 8.85 -3.62
C GLU A 146 10.91 7.78 -2.59
N SER A 147 9.87 6.99 -2.86
CA SER A 147 9.42 5.92 -1.96
C SER A 147 10.45 4.81 -1.83
N TYR A 148 11.09 4.41 -2.93
CA TYR A 148 12.09 3.35 -2.99
C TYR A 148 13.35 3.71 -2.18
N SER A 149 13.77 4.98 -2.23
CA SER A 149 14.91 5.50 -1.45
C SER A 149 14.74 5.40 0.08
N MET A 150 13.50 5.26 0.55
CA MET A 150 13.21 5.16 1.98
C MET A 150 13.60 3.80 2.58
N TYR A 151 13.67 2.74 1.76
CA TYR A 151 13.90 1.37 2.25
C TYR A 151 14.99 0.60 1.51
N ASP A 152 15.25 0.86 0.23
CA ASP A 152 16.30 0.15 -0.50
C ASP A 152 17.71 0.60 -0.06
N ILE A 153 18.63 -0.35 0.07
CA ILE A 153 19.98 -0.10 0.61
C ILE A 153 20.78 0.80 -0.32
N VAL A 154 20.67 0.60 -1.63
CA VAL A 154 21.44 1.33 -2.64
C VAL A 154 20.81 2.70 -2.87
N ALA A 155 19.49 2.77 -3.01
CA ALA A 155 18.75 4.02 -3.20
C ALA A 155 18.87 4.97 -2.01
N LYS A 156 18.98 4.42 -0.78
CA LYS A 156 19.22 5.24 0.42
C LYS A 156 20.59 5.93 0.40
N LYS A 157 21.59 5.35 -0.26
CA LYS A 157 22.92 5.95 -0.44
C LYS A 157 22.97 6.85 -1.68
N TRP A 158 22.24 6.50 -2.73
CA TRP A 158 22.17 7.24 -3.97
C TRP A 158 20.73 7.29 -4.51
N ASN A 159 20.04 8.41 -4.31
CA ASN A 159 18.63 8.59 -4.73
C ASN A 159 18.41 8.40 -6.25
N GLY A 160 19.45 8.56 -7.07
CA GLY A 160 19.39 8.28 -8.50
C GLY A 160 19.14 6.81 -8.83
N TRP A 161 19.50 5.89 -7.93
CA TRP A 161 19.30 4.46 -8.11
C TRP A 161 17.83 4.09 -8.31
N GLY A 162 16.89 4.75 -7.63
CA GLY A 162 15.46 4.47 -7.81
C GLY A 162 14.99 4.67 -9.25
N TYR A 163 15.53 5.67 -9.96
CA TYR A 163 15.26 5.87 -11.38
C TYR A 163 15.88 4.76 -12.23
N VAL A 164 17.16 4.46 -11.99
CA VAL A 164 17.89 3.41 -12.72
C VAL A 164 17.24 2.04 -12.52
N TYR A 165 16.75 1.76 -11.33
CA TYR A 165 16.12 0.50 -10.97
C TYR A 165 14.83 0.26 -11.77
N ALA A 166 13.98 1.27 -11.93
CA ALA A 166 12.75 1.15 -12.73
C ALA A 166 13.06 0.75 -14.19
N PHE A 167 14.13 1.29 -14.78
CA PHE A 167 14.60 0.91 -16.11
C PHE A 167 15.35 -0.42 -16.12
N THR A 168 15.99 -0.80 -15.01
CA THR A 168 16.64 -2.12 -14.86
C THR A 168 15.61 -3.22 -14.95
N GLU A 169 14.46 -3.07 -14.29
CA GLU A 169 13.36 -4.04 -14.42
C GLU A 169 12.75 -4.07 -15.82
N LEU A 170 12.59 -2.92 -16.48
CA LEU A 170 12.17 -2.88 -17.88
C LEU A 170 13.13 -3.70 -18.76
N ALA A 171 14.43 -3.46 -18.59
CA ALA A 171 15.47 -4.13 -19.35
C ALA A 171 15.49 -5.65 -19.08
N LEU A 172 15.34 -6.06 -17.81
CA LEU A 172 15.23 -7.48 -17.45
C LEU A 172 13.99 -8.13 -18.07
N GLY A 173 12.83 -7.47 -18.02
CA GLY A 173 11.61 -7.97 -18.64
C GLY A 173 11.74 -8.16 -20.15
N LEU A 174 12.37 -7.20 -20.83
CA LEU A 174 12.68 -7.32 -22.26
C LEU A 174 13.71 -8.41 -22.55
N ALA A 175 14.74 -8.55 -21.70
CA ALA A 175 15.76 -9.57 -21.86
C ALA A 175 15.19 -11.00 -21.72
N PHE A 176 14.35 -11.24 -20.71
CA PHE A 176 13.63 -12.51 -20.55
C PHE A 176 12.72 -12.79 -21.75
N LEU A 177 11.94 -11.80 -22.19
CA LEU A 177 11.03 -11.93 -23.34
C LEU A 177 11.77 -12.24 -24.64
N ALA A 178 12.91 -11.56 -24.88
CA ALA A 178 13.74 -11.77 -26.06
C ALA A 178 14.57 -13.05 -26.00
N GLY A 179 14.62 -13.74 -24.86
CA GLY A 179 15.54 -14.86 -24.64
C GLY A 179 17.02 -14.44 -24.69
N PHE A 180 17.33 -13.19 -24.34
CA PHE A 180 18.71 -12.71 -24.28
C PHE A 180 19.48 -13.47 -23.19
N ASN A 181 20.73 -13.85 -23.50
CA ASN A 181 21.66 -14.65 -22.69
C ASN A 181 21.11 -15.04 -21.30
N ALA A 182 20.50 -16.23 -21.22
CA ALA A 182 19.74 -16.64 -20.04
C ALA A 182 20.58 -16.68 -18.75
N ILE A 183 21.86 -17.06 -18.83
CA ILE A 183 22.75 -17.12 -17.66
C ILE A 183 22.98 -15.71 -17.11
N LEU A 184 23.30 -14.75 -17.99
CA LEU A 184 23.54 -13.37 -17.61
C LEU A 184 22.26 -12.72 -17.05
N THR A 185 21.13 -12.86 -17.74
CA THR A 185 19.85 -12.27 -17.33
C THR A 185 19.40 -12.81 -15.97
N ASN A 186 19.50 -14.13 -15.75
CA ASN A 186 19.16 -14.72 -14.46
C ASN A 186 20.13 -14.34 -13.34
N THR A 187 21.43 -14.22 -13.63
CA THR A 187 22.43 -13.81 -12.64
C THR A 187 22.20 -12.36 -12.20
N ILE A 188 21.97 -11.44 -13.15
CA ILE A 188 21.65 -10.04 -12.82
C ILE A 188 20.36 -9.98 -12.01
N THR A 189 19.32 -10.72 -12.43
CA THR A 189 18.04 -10.79 -11.70
C THR A 189 18.24 -11.26 -10.26
N PHE A 190 18.95 -12.37 -10.07
CA PHE A 190 19.21 -12.93 -8.74
C PHE A 190 19.92 -11.92 -7.82
N VAL A 191 20.96 -11.24 -8.34
CA VAL A 191 21.73 -10.25 -7.57
C VAL A 191 20.88 -9.02 -7.24
N VAL A 192 20.22 -8.42 -8.24
CA VAL A 192 19.44 -7.18 -8.05
C VAL A 192 18.26 -7.41 -7.10
N MET A 193 17.52 -8.50 -7.27
CA MET A 193 16.39 -8.83 -6.40
C MET A 193 16.87 -9.16 -4.98
N THR A 194 18.01 -9.85 -4.82
CA THR A 194 18.59 -10.12 -3.49
C THR A 194 18.99 -8.83 -2.77
N VAL A 195 19.53 -7.84 -3.48
CA VAL A 195 19.85 -6.54 -2.86
C VAL A 195 18.56 -5.81 -2.45
N SER A 196 17.55 -5.79 -3.32
CA SER A 196 16.24 -5.16 -3.07
C SER A 196 15.57 -5.75 -1.82
N ILE A 197 15.46 -7.08 -1.74
CA ILE A 197 14.74 -7.74 -0.65
C ILE A 197 15.40 -7.49 0.71
N ILE A 198 16.73 -7.39 0.79
CA ILE A 198 17.39 -7.08 2.06
C ILE A 198 16.96 -5.70 2.56
N GLY A 199 16.84 -4.71 1.66
CA GLY A 199 16.33 -3.38 2.01
C GLY A 199 14.88 -3.42 2.50
N VAL A 200 14.01 -4.15 1.80
CA VAL A 200 12.59 -4.29 2.16
C VAL A 200 12.42 -5.03 3.49
N LEU A 201 13.13 -6.14 3.71
CA LEU A 201 13.11 -6.91 4.95
C LEU A 201 13.59 -6.07 6.14
N GLN A 202 14.69 -5.32 5.98
CA GLN A 202 15.16 -4.39 7.02
C GLN A 202 14.11 -3.32 7.33
N SER A 203 13.41 -2.80 6.33
CA SER A 203 12.37 -1.79 6.53
C SER A 203 11.16 -2.33 7.31
N VAL A 204 10.69 -3.55 6.95
CA VAL A 204 9.59 -4.23 7.64
C VAL A 204 9.94 -4.55 9.10
N LEU A 205 11.14 -5.11 9.32
CA LEU A 205 11.60 -5.49 10.65
C LEU A 205 11.78 -4.28 11.57
N ASN A 206 12.19 -3.13 11.02
CA ASN A 206 12.43 -1.92 11.81
C ASN A 206 11.14 -1.17 12.22
N LYS A 207 9.94 -1.67 11.90
CA LYS A 207 8.62 -1.08 12.25
C LYS A 207 8.59 0.45 12.14
N ARG A 208 9.30 1.03 11.16
CA ARG A 208 9.41 2.48 11.04
C ARG A 208 8.07 3.03 10.55
N LYS A 209 7.26 3.54 11.47
CA LYS A 209 6.11 4.39 11.16
C LYS A 209 6.62 5.74 10.68
N ILE A 210 6.88 5.86 9.37
CA ILE A 210 7.20 7.16 8.77
C ILE A 210 5.90 7.76 8.23
N LYS A 211 5.61 8.98 8.68
CA LYS A 211 4.46 9.78 8.28
C LYS A 211 4.52 10.06 6.77
N CYS A 212 3.41 9.79 6.10
CA CYS A 212 3.21 10.01 4.67
C CYS A 212 3.44 11.47 4.28
N ALA A 213 4.24 11.66 3.23
CA ALA A 213 4.15 12.82 2.37
C ALA A 213 3.93 12.30 0.94
N CYS A 214 2.72 12.56 0.43
CA CYS A 214 2.44 12.83 -0.98
C CYS A 214 2.17 11.69 -1.99
N LEU A 215 2.29 10.38 -1.69
CA LEU A 215 1.96 9.36 -2.71
C LEU A 215 1.38 8.02 -2.21
N GLY A 216 0.33 8.07 -1.39
CA GLY A 216 -0.56 6.93 -1.14
C GLY A 216 -1.74 6.86 -2.11
N ASP A 217 -1.65 7.49 -3.29
CA ASP A 217 -2.84 8.09 -3.95
C ASP A 217 -3.43 7.31 -5.13
N VAL A 218 -2.94 6.12 -5.44
CA VAL A 218 -3.62 5.28 -6.45
C VAL A 218 -4.00 3.90 -5.89
N PHE A 219 -3.17 3.31 -5.02
CA PHE A 219 -3.49 2.08 -4.32
C PHE A 219 -2.82 2.11 -2.93
N ASN A 220 -3.58 2.32 -1.87
CA ASN A 220 -3.15 2.34 -0.46
C ASN A 220 -2.71 0.94 0.03
N LEU A 221 -1.75 0.34 -0.67
CA LEU A 221 -1.20 -0.99 -0.36
C LEU A 221 -0.05 -0.84 0.62
N PRO A 222 0.05 -1.70 1.66
CA PRO A 222 1.31 -1.87 2.36
C PRO A 222 2.31 -2.51 1.39
N MET A 223 3.02 -1.67 0.62
CA MET A 223 3.95 -2.08 -0.42
C MET A 223 4.92 -3.15 0.08
N SER A 224 5.30 -3.08 1.36
CA SER A 224 6.32 -3.94 1.95
C SER A 224 6.01 -5.44 1.93
N THR A 225 4.76 -5.89 2.16
CA THR A 225 4.48 -7.33 2.26
C THR A 225 4.43 -7.99 0.89
N ILE A 226 3.91 -7.29 -0.12
CA ILE A 226 3.80 -7.82 -1.48
C ILE A 226 5.17 -7.84 -2.13
N THR A 227 5.94 -6.76 -2.00
CA THR A 227 7.29 -6.69 -2.58
C THR A 227 8.19 -7.80 -2.03
N ILE A 228 8.03 -8.22 -0.76
CA ILE A 228 8.74 -9.40 -0.24
C ILE A 228 8.36 -10.67 -1.02
N ILE A 229 7.08 -10.91 -1.27
CA ILE A 229 6.62 -12.10 -1.99
C ILE A 229 7.09 -12.07 -3.44
N GLU A 230 6.99 -10.91 -4.09
CA GLU A 230 7.49 -10.65 -5.44
C GLU A 230 9.01 -10.92 -5.56
N ASP A 231 9.82 -10.29 -4.71
CA ASP A 231 11.28 -10.42 -4.77
C ASP A 231 11.70 -11.87 -4.46
N LEU A 232 11.10 -12.52 -3.46
CA LEU A 232 11.38 -13.93 -3.14
C LEU A 232 11.03 -14.86 -4.30
N LEU A 233 9.89 -14.64 -4.95
CA LEU A 233 9.48 -15.41 -6.11
C LEU A 233 10.50 -15.27 -7.24
N MET A 234 10.96 -14.04 -7.52
CA MET A 234 11.94 -13.77 -8.57
C MET A 234 13.32 -14.34 -8.26
N ILE A 235 13.77 -14.24 -7.01
CA ILE A 235 15.02 -14.87 -6.54
C ILE A 235 14.93 -16.39 -6.68
N GLY A 236 13.80 -16.98 -6.28
CA GLY A 236 13.57 -18.42 -6.38
C GLY A 236 13.58 -18.90 -7.83
N MET A 237 12.83 -18.24 -8.71
CA MET A 237 12.77 -18.58 -10.14
C MET A 237 14.14 -18.43 -10.82
N SER A 238 14.80 -17.28 -10.67
CA SER A 238 16.13 -17.06 -11.25
C SER A 238 17.17 -18.03 -10.69
N GLY A 239 17.13 -18.33 -9.38
CA GLY A 239 18.02 -19.31 -8.76
C GLY A 239 17.82 -20.73 -9.29
N VAL A 240 16.57 -21.19 -9.42
CA VAL A 240 16.26 -22.49 -10.04
C VAL A 240 16.72 -22.52 -11.49
N MET A 241 16.53 -21.42 -12.25
CA MET A 241 17.01 -21.34 -13.62
C MET A 241 18.53 -21.46 -13.73
N LEU A 242 19.27 -20.77 -12.87
CA LEU A 242 20.74 -20.86 -12.85
C LEU A 242 21.22 -22.26 -12.49
N LEU A 243 20.62 -22.89 -11.46
CA LEU A 243 20.99 -24.23 -11.02
C LEU A 243 20.71 -25.32 -12.06
N THR A 244 19.71 -25.10 -12.92
CA THR A 244 19.37 -26.06 -14.00
C THR A 244 20.16 -25.82 -15.28
N MET A 245 20.84 -24.68 -15.40
CA MET A 245 21.64 -24.28 -16.57
C MET A 245 23.15 -24.44 -16.38
N LEU A 246 23.60 -24.61 -15.12
CA LEU A 246 24.98 -24.95 -14.72
C LEU A 246 25.20 -26.47 -14.71
#